data_AF-A0A383EG83-F1
#
_entry.id   AF-A0A383EG83-F1
#
_cell.length_a   1.000
_cell.length_b   1.000
_cell.length_c   1.000
_cell.angle_alpha   90.00
_cell.angle_beta   90.00
_cell.angle_gamma   90.00
#
_symmetry.space_group_name_H-M   'P 1'
#
loop_
_entity.id
_entity.type
_entity.pdbx_description
1 polymer ?
#
loop_
_entity_poly.entity_id
_entity_poly.type
_entity_poly.pdbx_seq_one_letter_code
_entity_poly.pdbx_strand_id
1 'polypeptide(L)'
;PINNSLLDFKHQLELFARTDDHFAGTLGIPSLAGRVNQWTRKLREAIGEDADIGAHVEEARYVIDGDPLIETVVVQRSRSYARKSQILKTGSEAVFPKRNDPEVAKYSIRKTYGALLQNLTDAFARANPLFSLATYYPLNYFTGDWDTVDPLQAGRQKQVVQLIRTVFLKRFESSVFAFETSCDLLVRRLLAFLDVHCETEPERARIDSWIRTHQEVLDWAADKQLDLWDN
;
A
#
# COMPACT_ATOMS: atom_id res chain seq x y z
N PRO A 1 12.41 -6.91 -3.79
CA PRO A 1 13.29 -6.72 -4.97
C PRO A 1 14.20 -7.94 -5.13
N ILE A 2 14.14 -8.63 -6.28
CA ILE A 2 14.82 -9.92 -6.56
C ILE A 2 16.21 -9.72 -7.21
N ASN A 3 16.87 -8.58 -6.96
CA ASN A 3 18.12 -8.21 -7.65
C ASN A 3 19.22 -7.85 -6.66
N ASN A 4 20.07 -8.82 -6.31
CA ASN A 4 21.25 -8.68 -5.45
C ASN A 4 22.55 -9.10 -6.18
N SER A 5 22.54 -9.21 -7.51
CA SER A 5 23.70 -9.66 -8.28
C SER A 5 24.49 -8.50 -8.88
N LEU A 6 25.81 -8.64 -9.00
CA LEU A 6 26.65 -7.70 -9.75
C LEU A 6 26.32 -7.68 -11.25
N LEU A 7 25.66 -8.73 -11.77
CA LEU A 7 25.13 -8.74 -13.13
C LEU A 7 23.99 -7.74 -13.32
N ASP A 8 23.21 -7.44 -12.28
CA ASP A 8 22.14 -6.45 -12.37
C ASP A 8 22.71 -5.05 -12.59
N PHE A 9 23.86 -4.75 -11.98
CA PHE A 9 24.60 -3.52 -12.23
C PHE A 9 25.05 -3.42 -13.70
N LYS A 10 25.51 -4.53 -14.30
CA LYS A 10 25.83 -4.60 -15.73
C LYS A 10 24.60 -4.27 -16.58
N HIS A 11 23.45 -4.91 -16.30
CA HIS A 11 22.22 -4.69 -17.06
C HIS A 11 21.75 -3.23 -16.97
N GLN A 12 21.91 -2.59 -15.80
CA GLN A 12 21.63 -1.17 -15.64
C GLN A 12 22.56 -0.30 -16.49
N LEU A 13 23.84 -0.64 -16.57
CA LEU A 13 24.81 0.05 -17.42
C LEU A 13 24.50 -0.10 -18.91
N GLU A 14 24.08 -1.28 -19.35
CA GLU A 14 23.74 -1.57 -20.74
C GLU A 14 22.61 -0.68 -21.28
N LEU A 15 21.68 -0.22 -20.42
CA LEU A 15 20.64 0.74 -20.79
C LEU A 15 21.20 2.05 -21.38
N PHE A 16 22.39 2.47 -20.92
CA PHE A 16 23.04 3.70 -21.36
C PHE A 16 24.21 3.44 -22.30
N ALA A 17 25.02 2.40 -22.03
CA ALA A 17 26.20 2.07 -22.79
C ALA A 17 25.88 1.47 -24.18
N ARG A 18 24.74 0.78 -24.32
CA ARG A 18 24.24 0.08 -25.53
C ARG A 18 25.16 -0.99 -26.14
N THR A 19 26.45 -1.03 -25.78
CA THR A 19 27.44 -2.04 -26.18
C THR A 19 28.31 -2.44 -24.99
N ASP A 20 28.86 -3.67 -25.02
CA ASP A 20 29.67 -4.24 -23.93
C ASP A 20 31.09 -3.63 -23.85
N ASP A 21 31.57 -3.07 -24.96
CA ASP A 21 32.89 -2.45 -25.15
C ASP A 21 32.87 -0.92 -25.02
N HIS A 22 31.75 -0.33 -24.59
CA HIS A 22 31.53 1.11 -24.54
C HIS A 22 32.65 1.89 -23.81
N PHE A 23 33.25 1.27 -22.78
CA PHE A 23 34.30 1.87 -21.96
C PHE A 23 35.74 1.50 -22.39
N ALA A 24 35.91 0.82 -23.53
CA ALA A 24 37.23 0.40 -24.00
C ALA A 24 38.13 1.60 -24.32
N GLY A 25 37.58 2.61 -24.99
CA GLY A 25 38.32 3.82 -25.38
C GLY A 25 38.48 4.86 -24.26
N THR A 26 37.62 4.84 -23.25
CA THR A 26 37.60 5.85 -22.18
C THR A 26 38.27 5.37 -20.90
N LEU A 27 37.95 4.16 -20.44
CA LEU A 27 38.45 3.59 -19.18
C LEU A 27 39.41 2.41 -19.39
N GLY A 28 39.69 2.03 -20.64
CA GLY A 28 40.52 0.86 -20.94
C GLY A 28 39.83 -0.47 -20.57
N ILE A 29 38.49 -0.48 -20.48
CA ILE A 29 37.72 -1.67 -20.10
C ILE A 29 37.11 -2.26 -21.37
N PRO A 30 37.69 -3.35 -21.92
CA PRO A 30 37.28 -3.89 -23.22
C PRO A 30 35.94 -4.64 -23.17
N SER A 31 35.50 -5.08 -22.00
CA SER A 31 34.24 -5.82 -21.82
C SER A 31 33.66 -5.59 -20.42
N LEU A 32 32.44 -5.07 -20.36
CA LEU A 32 31.67 -4.94 -19.13
C LEU A 32 31.35 -6.30 -18.51
N ALA A 33 30.95 -7.28 -19.34
CA ALA A 33 30.72 -8.65 -18.90
C ALA A 33 31.98 -9.26 -18.25
N GLY A 34 33.12 -9.13 -18.92
CA GLY A 34 34.40 -9.62 -18.41
C GLY A 34 34.79 -8.97 -17.08
N ARG A 35 34.57 -7.65 -16.96
CA ARG A 35 34.87 -6.91 -15.73
C ARG A 35 34.01 -7.34 -14.56
N VAL A 36 32.70 -7.46 -14.76
CA VAL A 36 31.77 -7.91 -13.71
C VAL A 36 32.02 -9.35 -13.30
N ASN A 37 32.35 -10.24 -14.24
CA ASN A 37 32.75 -11.61 -13.92
C ASN A 37 34.04 -11.67 -13.09
N GLN A 38 34.99 -10.77 -13.33
CA GLN A 38 36.20 -10.66 -12.52
C GLN A 38 35.89 -10.26 -11.08
N TRP A 39 34.99 -9.30 -10.86
CA TRP A 39 34.53 -8.92 -9.52
C TRP A 39 33.80 -10.07 -8.83
N THR A 40 32.86 -10.72 -9.52
CA THR A 40 32.12 -11.87 -8.98
C THR A 40 33.05 -12.99 -8.54
N ARG A 41 34.11 -13.28 -9.31
CA ARG A 41 35.11 -14.28 -8.94
C ARG A 41 35.89 -13.86 -7.69
N LYS A 42 36.41 -12.64 -7.64
CA LYS A 42 37.13 -12.11 -6.46
C LYS A 42 36.25 -12.10 -5.21
N LEU A 43 34.97 -11.79 -5.38
CA LEU A 43 34.02 -11.80 -4.28
C LEU A 43 33.79 -13.21 -3.77
N ARG A 44 33.53 -14.19 -4.66
CA ARG A 44 33.40 -15.61 -4.30
C ARG A 44 34.64 -16.19 -3.64
N GLU A 45 35.84 -15.76 -4.04
CA GLU A 45 37.09 -16.12 -3.36
C GLU A 45 37.13 -15.61 -1.90
N ALA A 46 36.51 -14.46 -1.61
CA ALA A 46 36.49 -13.86 -0.28
C ALA A 46 35.37 -14.40 0.64
N ILE A 47 34.19 -14.70 0.09
CA ILE A 47 33.00 -15.09 0.87
C ILE A 47 32.66 -16.59 0.81
N GLY A 48 33.25 -17.35 -0.13
CA GLY A 48 32.93 -18.74 -0.44
C GLY A 48 31.92 -18.88 -1.60
N GLU A 49 31.99 -19.99 -2.35
CA GLU A 49 31.20 -20.14 -3.60
C GLU A 49 29.68 -20.19 -3.39
N ASP A 50 29.21 -20.67 -2.24
CA ASP A 50 27.79 -20.85 -1.91
C ASP A 50 27.20 -19.71 -1.06
N ALA A 51 27.99 -18.68 -0.73
CA ALA A 51 27.51 -17.58 0.12
C ALA A 51 26.64 -16.58 -0.67
N ASP A 52 25.58 -16.07 -0.01
CA ASP A 52 24.71 -15.04 -0.60
C ASP A 52 25.46 -13.70 -0.65
N ILE A 53 25.79 -13.25 -1.86
CA ILE A 53 26.41 -11.96 -2.14
C ILE A 53 25.62 -10.80 -1.52
N GLY A 54 24.28 -10.88 -1.47
CA GLY A 54 23.43 -9.85 -0.87
C GLY A 54 23.62 -9.68 0.64
N ALA A 55 24.13 -10.71 1.33
CA ALA A 55 24.41 -10.68 2.76
C ALA A 55 25.82 -10.13 3.09
N HIS A 56 26.71 -10.02 2.09
CA HIS A 56 28.13 -9.65 2.25
C HIS A 56 28.46 -8.33 1.54
N VAL A 57 27.75 -7.26 1.92
CA VAL A 57 27.83 -5.94 1.28
C VAL A 57 29.18 -5.27 1.51
N GLU A 58 29.82 -5.46 2.67
CA GLU A 58 31.10 -4.81 3.00
C GLU A 58 32.26 -5.45 2.22
N GLU A 59 32.23 -6.76 2.02
CA GLU A 59 33.20 -7.51 1.21
C GLU A 59 33.02 -7.18 -0.28
N ALA A 60 31.78 -7.09 -0.75
CA ALA A 60 31.47 -6.60 -2.10
C ALA A 60 31.99 -5.18 -2.31
N ARG A 61 31.83 -4.30 -1.32
CA ARG A 61 32.36 -2.94 -1.38
C ARG A 61 33.87 -2.94 -1.49
N TYR A 62 34.60 -3.73 -0.70
CA TYR A 62 36.06 -3.82 -0.77
C TYR A 62 36.58 -4.28 -2.14
N VAL A 63 35.91 -5.25 -2.78
CA VAL A 63 36.31 -5.77 -4.11
C VAL A 63 36.12 -4.75 -5.23
N ILE A 64 35.13 -3.86 -5.07
CA ILE A 64 34.66 -2.91 -6.08
C ILE A 64 35.27 -1.50 -5.85
N ASP A 65 35.68 -1.18 -4.61
CA ASP A 65 36.27 0.11 -4.25
C ASP A 65 37.58 0.35 -5.01
N GLY A 66 37.74 1.56 -5.53
CA GLY A 66 38.90 1.93 -6.37
C GLY A 66 38.85 1.43 -7.82
N ASP A 67 37.75 0.81 -8.27
CA ASP A 67 37.63 0.40 -9.67
C ASP A 67 37.31 1.60 -10.59
N PRO A 68 38.08 1.83 -11.67
CA PRO A 68 37.84 2.96 -12.58
C PRO A 68 36.43 3.00 -13.16
N LEU A 69 35.79 1.83 -13.36
CA LEU A 69 34.40 1.78 -13.85
C LEU A 69 33.44 2.40 -12.85
N ILE A 70 33.60 2.08 -11.57
CA ILE A 70 32.68 2.47 -10.50
C ILE A 70 32.92 3.91 -10.12
N GLU A 71 34.18 4.34 -10.01
CA GLU A 71 34.53 5.73 -9.74
C GLU A 71 33.99 6.69 -10.80
N THR A 72 33.94 6.26 -12.07
CA THR A 72 33.49 7.10 -13.19
C THR A 72 31.97 7.06 -13.36
N VAL A 73 31.36 5.88 -13.26
CA VAL A 73 29.92 5.69 -13.52
C VAL A 73 29.09 6.05 -12.30
N VAL A 74 29.51 5.63 -11.11
CA VAL A 74 28.73 5.77 -9.89
C VAL A 74 29.02 7.14 -9.29
N VAL A 75 28.25 8.14 -9.72
CA VAL A 75 28.28 9.46 -9.08
C VAL A 75 27.70 9.32 -7.67
N GLN A 76 28.55 9.41 -6.65
CA GLN A 76 28.10 9.48 -5.27
C GLN A 76 27.35 10.81 -5.06
N ARG A 77 26.02 10.78 -5.06
CA ARG A 77 25.17 12.00 -4.98
C ARG A 77 24.96 12.53 -3.56
N SER A 78 25.74 12.08 -2.57
CA SER A 78 25.60 12.61 -1.22
C SER A 78 26.03 14.08 -1.20
N ARG A 79 25.30 14.91 -0.43
CA ARG A 79 25.63 16.35 -0.30
C ARG A 79 27.06 16.56 0.23
N SER A 80 27.51 15.67 1.12
CA SER A 80 28.88 15.70 1.66
C SER A 80 29.93 15.41 0.59
N TYR A 81 29.70 14.43 -0.28
CA TYR A 81 30.60 14.15 -1.41
C TYR A 81 30.61 15.30 -2.42
N ALA A 82 29.45 15.81 -2.81
CA ALA A 82 29.34 16.92 -3.76
C ALA A 82 30.06 18.18 -3.26
N ARG A 83 29.99 18.49 -1.96
CA ARG A 83 30.77 19.57 -1.34
C ARG A 83 32.27 19.32 -1.45
N LYS A 84 32.75 18.15 -1.03
CA LYS A 84 34.18 17.78 -1.08
C LYS A 84 34.74 17.81 -2.50
N SER A 85 33.99 17.26 -3.47
CA SER A 85 34.38 17.21 -4.88
C SER A 85 34.50 18.61 -5.50
N GLN A 86 33.57 19.53 -5.17
CA GLN A 86 33.63 20.91 -5.63
C GLN A 86 34.76 21.72 -4.98
N ILE A 87 35.02 21.51 -3.68
CA ILE A 87 36.19 22.13 -3.03
C ILE A 87 37.49 21.68 -3.73
N LEU A 88 37.61 20.40 -4.05
CA LEU A 88 38.78 19.83 -4.74
C LEU A 88 38.97 20.36 -6.17
N LYS A 89 37.88 20.56 -6.93
CA LYS A 89 37.95 20.95 -8.35
C LYS A 89 37.97 22.46 -8.59
N THR A 90 37.22 23.21 -7.80
CA THR A 90 36.89 24.62 -8.06
C THR A 90 37.30 25.55 -6.92
N GLY A 91 37.74 25.01 -5.77
CA GLY A 91 38.13 25.79 -4.59
C GLY A 91 36.94 26.37 -3.79
N SER A 92 35.72 26.19 -4.28
CA SER A 92 34.48 26.69 -3.66
C SER A 92 33.50 25.54 -3.39
N GLU A 93 32.83 25.55 -2.25
CA GLU A 93 31.88 24.50 -1.89
C GLU A 93 30.51 24.62 -2.59
N ALA A 94 29.88 23.48 -2.89
CA ALA A 94 28.50 23.44 -3.34
C ALA A 94 27.54 23.87 -2.21
N VAL A 95 26.75 24.91 -2.46
CA VAL A 95 25.72 25.36 -1.52
C VAL A 95 24.48 24.50 -1.69
N PHE A 96 24.03 23.90 -0.59
CA PHE A 96 22.76 23.17 -0.52
C PHE A 96 21.81 23.89 0.43
N PRO A 97 20.50 23.96 0.12
CA PRO A 97 19.52 24.51 1.04
C PRO A 97 19.52 23.71 2.34
N LYS A 98 19.52 24.43 3.46
CA LYS A 98 19.24 23.85 4.78
C LYS A 98 17.76 23.43 4.78
N ARG A 99 17.50 22.18 5.15
CA ARG A 99 16.12 21.77 5.43
C ARG A 99 15.71 22.47 6.71
N ASN A 100 14.55 23.14 6.69
CA ASN A 100 13.94 23.63 7.91
C ASN A 100 13.55 22.43 8.77
N ASP A 101 13.46 22.67 10.09
CA ASP A 101 12.91 21.68 10.99
C ASP A 101 11.46 21.35 10.59
N PRO A 102 11.02 20.10 10.76
CA PRO A 102 9.64 19.74 10.47
C PRO A 102 8.68 20.53 11.36
N GLU A 103 7.85 21.37 10.75
CA GLU A 103 6.82 22.12 11.46
C GLU A 103 5.60 21.23 11.71
N VAL A 104 5.18 21.11 12.97
CA VAL A 104 3.97 20.36 13.33
C VAL A 104 2.76 21.20 13.00
N ALA A 105 1.99 20.79 11.98
CA ALA A 105 0.69 21.38 11.72
C ALA A 105 -0.26 21.12 12.89
N LYS A 106 -0.91 22.18 13.42
CA LYS A 106 -1.94 22.07 14.47
C LYS A 106 -3.23 21.50 13.90
N TYR A 107 -3.23 20.23 13.53
CA TYR A 107 -4.38 19.51 13.01
C TYR A 107 -5.06 18.71 14.12
N SER A 108 -6.39 18.82 14.22
CA SER A 108 -7.18 18.02 15.17
C SER A 108 -8.28 17.28 14.41
N ILE A 109 -8.10 15.97 14.26
CA ILE A 109 -9.08 15.08 13.61
C ILE A 109 -10.44 15.18 14.29
N ARG A 110 -10.49 15.32 15.63
CA ARG A 110 -11.75 15.46 16.36
C ARG A 110 -12.49 16.75 16.03
N LYS A 111 -11.78 17.85 15.75
CA LYS A 111 -12.43 19.11 15.37
C LYS A 111 -13.06 19.01 13.98
N THR A 112 -12.43 18.27 13.06
CA THR A 112 -12.90 18.15 11.67
C THR A 112 -13.94 17.03 11.51
N TYR A 113 -13.74 15.89 12.17
CA TYR A 113 -14.50 14.66 11.94
C TYR A 113 -15.17 14.10 13.20
N GLY A 114 -15.29 14.89 14.27
CA GLY A 114 -15.80 14.43 15.56
C GLY A 114 -17.15 13.71 15.48
N ALA A 115 -18.11 14.27 14.74
CA ALA A 115 -19.42 13.65 14.55
C ALA A 115 -19.34 12.31 13.80
N LEU A 116 -18.54 12.23 12.73
CA LEU A 116 -18.34 11.00 11.98
C LEU A 116 -17.68 9.92 12.84
N LEU A 117 -16.67 10.29 13.62
CA LEU A 117 -15.99 9.37 14.53
C LEU A 117 -16.93 8.85 15.62
N GLN A 118 -17.84 9.69 16.10
CA GLN A 118 -18.86 9.29 17.07
C GLN A 118 -19.82 8.27 16.44
N ASN A 119 -20.36 8.56 15.26
CA ASN A 119 -21.24 7.65 14.53
C ASN A 119 -20.58 6.29 14.27
N LEU A 120 -19.28 6.30 13.92
CA LEU A 120 -18.52 5.09 13.69
C LEU A 120 -18.29 4.32 15.00
N THR A 121 -18.00 5.01 16.09
CA THR A 121 -17.87 4.38 17.42
C THR A 121 -19.18 3.73 17.86
N ASP A 122 -20.30 4.42 17.69
CA ASP A 122 -21.63 3.94 18.06
C ASP A 122 -22.07 2.76 17.18
N ALA A 123 -21.77 2.83 15.88
CA ALA A 123 -22.07 1.75 14.94
C ALA A 123 -21.31 0.47 15.26
N PHE A 124 -20.07 0.58 15.73
CA PHE A 124 -19.21 -0.56 16.06
C PHE A 124 -19.22 -0.93 17.55
N ALA A 125 -20.14 -0.37 18.34
CA ALA A 125 -20.26 -0.65 19.75
C ALA A 125 -20.34 -2.15 20.06
N ARG A 126 -19.80 -2.55 21.22
CA ARG A 126 -19.79 -3.96 21.65
C ARG A 126 -21.19 -4.45 22.01
N ALA A 127 -22.02 -3.58 22.60
CA ALA A 127 -23.39 -3.86 23.00
C ALA A 127 -24.35 -3.07 22.10
N ASN A 128 -25.38 -3.72 21.57
CA ASN A 128 -26.41 -3.14 20.70
C ASN A 128 -25.87 -2.21 19.60
N PRO A 129 -24.93 -2.66 18.77
CA PRO A 129 -24.40 -1.83 17.71
C PRO A 129 -25.44 -1.51 16.64
N LEU A 130 -25.36 -0.30 16.06
CA LEU A 130 -26.12 0.03 14.86
C LEU A 130 -25.71 -0.86 13.68
N PHE A 131 -24.43 -1.23 13.59
CA PHE A 131 -23.92 -2.10 12.54
C PHE A 131 -24.05 -3.59 12.92
N SER A 132 -25.28 -4.04 13.15
CA SER A 132 -25.59 -5.40 13.66
C SER A 132 -25.44 -6.50 12.62
N LEU A 133 -25.53 -6.16 11.31
CA LEU A 133 -25.46 -7.11 10.21
C LEU A 133 -26.46 -8.26 10.35
N ALA A 134 -27.72 -7.91 10.63
CA ALA A 134 -28.82 -8.85 10.89
C ALA A 134 -28.96 -9.95 9.84
N THR A 135 -28.73 -9.64 8.56
CA THR A 135 -28.75 -10.61 7.45
C THR A 135 -27.68 -11.68 7.56
N TYR A 136 -26.55 -11.38 8.20
CA TYR A 136 -25.41 -12.30 8.36
C TYR A 136 -25.42 -13.03 9.70
N TYR A 137 -26.12 -12.51 10.70
CA TYR A 137 -26.36 -13.19 11.97
C TYR A 137 -27.85 -13.10 12.39
N PRO A 138 -28.75 -13.77 11.62
CA PRO A 138 -30.18 -13.74 11.88
C PRO A 138 -30.56 -14.34 13.24
N LEU A 139 -29.72 -15.20 13.82
CA LEU A 139 -29.96 -15.78 15.14
C LEU A 139 -30.13 -14.73 16.24
N ASN A 140 -29.56 -13.52 16.10
CA ASN A 140 -29.82 -12.42 17.04
C ASN A 140 -31.31 -12.02 17.15
N TYR A 141 -32.11 -12.37 16.15
CA TYR A 141 -33.54 -12.06 16.06
C TYR A 141 -34.39 -13.35 16.05
N PHE A 142 -33.79 -14.49 16.40
CA PHE A 142 -34.50 -15.76 16.43
C PHE A 142 -35.53 -15.78 17.55
N THR A 143 -36.78 -16.11 17.20
CA THR A 143 -37.91 -16.18 18.13
C THR A 143 -38.23 -17.60 18.59
N GLY A 144 -37.49 -18.60 18.09
CA GLY A 144 -37.67 -20.00 18.48
C GLY A 144 -36.88 -20.37 19.74
N ASP A 145 -36.85 -21.68 20.03
CA ASP A 145 -36.15 -22.22 21.18
C ASP A 145 -34.62 -22.25 20.96
N TRP A 146 -33.88 -21.51 21.79
CA TRP A 146 -32.42 -21.42 21.70
C TRP A 146 -31.71 -22.75 21.95
N ASP A 147 -32.32 -23.66 22.71
CA ASP A 147 -31.74 -24.98 22.96
C ASP A 147 -31.69 -25.85 21.69
N THR A 148 -32.41 -25.46 20.64
CA THR A 148 -32.41 -26.15 19.34
C THR A 148 -31.33 -25.62 18.37
N VAL A 149 -30.65 -24.52 18.73
CA VAL A 149 -29.65 -23.88 17.86
C VAL A 149 -28.30 -24.57 18.02
N ASP A 150 -27.74 -25.09 16.92
CA ASP A 150 -26.38 -25.62 16.91
C ASP A 150 -25.36 -24.51 17.31
N PRO A 151 -24.63 -24.68 18.43
CA PRO A 151 -23.63 -23.71 18.87
C PRO A 151 -22.54 -23.42 17.83
N LEU A 152 -22.19 -24.41 17.00
CA LEU A 152 -21.20 -24.25 15.95
C LEU A 152 -21.70 -23.34 14.82
N GLN A 153 -22.97 -23.47 14.44
CA GLN A 153 -23.59 -22.57 13.45
C GLN A 153 -23.70 -21.15 13.97
N ALA A 154 -24.10 -20.98 15.22
CA ALA A 154 -24.13 -19.67 15.87
C ALA A 154 -22.74 -19.03 15.91
N GLY A 155 -21.71 -19.81 16.25
CA GLY A 155 -20.31 -19.37 16.24
C GLY A 155 -19.85 -18.90 14.85
N ARG A 156 -20.17 -19.65 13.79
CA ARG A 156 -19.82 -19.28 12.40
C ARG A 156 -20.45 -17.97 11.96
N GLN A 157 -21.75 -17.77 12.23
CA GLN A 157 -22.42 -16.52 11.86
C GLN A 157 -21.82 -15.32 12.61
N LYS A 158 -21.48 -15.46 13.91
CA LYS A 158 -20.74 -14.43 14.65
C LYS A 158 -19.38 -14.11 14.02
N GLN A 159 -18.64 -15.13 13.58
CA GLN A 159 -17.35 -14.93 12.92
C GLN A 159 -17.49 -14.16 11.60
N VAL A 160 -18.52 -14.44 10.80
CA VAL A 160 -18.79 -13.69 9.56
C VAL A 160 -19.04 -12.21 9.87
N VAL A 161 -19.87 -11.90 10.86
CA VAL A 161 -20.12 -10.52 11.30
C VAL A 161 -18.84 -9.83 11.77
N GLN A 162 -18.01 -10.52 12.57
CA GLN A 162 -16.72 -9.99 13.02
C GLN A 162 -15.76 -9.73 11.85
N LEU A 163 -15.71 -10.61 10.87
CA LEU A 163 -14.87 -10.46 9.68
C LEU A 163 -15.31 -9.24 8.86
N ILE A 164 -16.61 -9.11 8.56
CA ILE A 164 -17.14 -7.97 7.81
C ILE A 164 -16.83 -6.66 8.53
N ARG A 165 -17.03 -6.59 9.85
CA ARG A 165 -16.70 -5.42 10.67
C ARG A 165 -15.21 -5.07 10.63
N THR A 166 -14.35 -6.07 10.76
CA THR A 166 -12.89 -5.87 10.72
C THR A 166 -12.46 -5.34 9.35
N VAL A 167 -13.00 -5.90 8.27
CA VAL A 167 -12.72 -5.43 6.90
C VAL A 167 -13.21 -3.99 6.71
N PHE A 168 -14.40 -3.64 7.21
CA PHE A 168 -14.91 -2.27 7.16
C PHE A 168 -13.98 -1.26 7.84
N LEU A 169 -13.47 -1.58 9.04
CA LEU A 169 -12.49 -0.73 9.74
C LEU A 169 -11.18 -0.61 8.96
N LYS A 170 -10.71 -1.70 8.35
CA LYS A 170 -9.51 -1.68 7.50
C LYS A 170 -9.71 -0.80 6.26
N ARG A 171 -10.91 -0.78 5.68
CA ARG A 171 -11.26 0.10 4.56
C ARG A 171 -11.32 1.57 5.00
N PHE A 172 -11.88 1.84 6.18
CA PHE A 172 -11.86 3.17 6.82
C PHE A 172 -10.43 3.70 7.04
N GLU A 173 -9.54 2.87 7.58
CA GLU A 173 -8.13 3.22 7.80
C GLU A 173 -7.37 3.44 6.49
N SER A 174 -7.75 2.75 5.42
CA SER A 174 -7.02 2.77 4.15
C SER A 174 -7.30 3.99 3.28
N SER A 175 -8.58 4.38 3.11
CA SER A 175 -8.97 5.51 2.26
C SER A 175 -10.45 5.84 2.43
N VAL A 176 -10.78 7.13 2.32
CA VAL A 176 -12.18 7.61 2.27
C VAL A 176 -12.95 6.92 1.15
N PHE A 177 -12.35 6.80 -0.04
CA PHE A 177 -12.99 6.16 -1.20
C PHE A 177 -13.28 4.67 -0.93
N ALA A 178 -12.32 3.95 -0.36
CA ALA A 178 -12.47 2.53 -0.06
C ALA A 178 -13.58 2.27 0.98
N PHE A 179 -13.69 3.14 1.99
CA PHE A 179 -14.73 3.08 3.00
C PHE A 179 -16.11 3.38 2.42
N GLU A 180 -16.20 4.45 1.65
CA GLU A 180 -17.43 4.89 0.99
C GLU A 180 -18.01 3.84 0.04
N THR A 181 -17.18 3.27 -0.84
CA THR A 181 -17.60 2.15 -1.70
C THR A 181 -18.07 0.94 -0.87
N SER A 182 -17.45 0.69 0.29
CA SER A 182 -17.89 -0.40 1.17
C SER A 182 -19.28 -0.14 1.75
N CYS A 183 -19.54 1.10 2.19
CA CYS A 183 -20.86 1.53 2.67
C CYS A 183 -21.93 1.40 1.57
N ASP A 184 -21.68 1.92 0.37
CA ASP A 184 -22.61 1.85 -0.76
C ASP A 184 -22.95 0.39 -1.12
N LEU A 185 -21.93 -0.44 -1.31
CA LEU A 185 -22.11 -1.84 -1.67
C LEU A 185 -22.90 -2.62 -0.61
N LEU A 186 -22.65 -2.32 0.67
CA LEU A 186 -23.38 -2.92 1.77
C LEU A 186 -24.86 -2.49 1.75
N VAL A 187 -25.14 -1.20 1.59
CA VAL A 187 -26.52 -0.68 1.51
C VAL A 187 -27.26 -1.33 0.35
N ARG A 188 -26.64 -1.41 -0.84
CA ARG A 188 -27.23 -2.09 -2.01
C ARG A 188 -27.54 -3.56 -1.75
N ARG A 189 -26.64 -4.28 -1.06
CA ARG A 189 -26.87 -5.69 -0.67
C ARG A 189 -28.02 -5.83 0.33
N LEU A 190 -28.14 -4.91 1.28
CA LEU A 190 -29.25 -4.90 2.23
C LEU A 190 -30.57 -4.60 1.52
N LEU A 191 -30.60 -3.64 0.59
CA LEU A 191 -31.78 -3.33 -0.21
C LEU A 191 -32.19 -4.52 -1.09
N ALA A 192 -31.23 -5.19 -1.75
CA ALA A 192 -31.50 -6.39 -2.54
C ALA A 192 -32.05 -7.55 -1.69
N PHE A 193 -31.55 -7.71 -0.46
CA PHE A 193 -32.11 -8.67 0.49
C PHE A 193 -33.55 -8.32 0.86
N LEU A 194 -33.82 -7.06 1.17
CA LEU A 194 -35.15 -6.58 1.55
C LEU A 194 -36.16 -6.70 0.40
N ASP A 195 -35.74 -6.45 -0.84
CA ASP A 195 -36.58 -6.61 -2.04
C ASP A 195 -37.11 -8.04 -2.20
N VAL A 196 -36.26 -9.04 -1.91
CA VAL A 196 -36.64 -10.46 -1.99
C VAL A 196 -37.51 -10.90 -0.80
N HIS A 197 -37.25 -10.38 0.40
CA HIS A 197 -37.83 -10.92 1.64
C HIS A 197 -38.98 -10.09 2.23
N CYS A 198 -39.25 -8.90 1.72
CA CYS A 198 -40.42 -8.12 2.11
C CYS A 198 -41.61 -8.48 1.21
N GLU A 199 -42.45 -9.38 1.69
CA GLU A 199 -43.52 -10.00 0.93
C GLU A 199 -44.87 -9.27 1.08
N THR A 200 -45.04 -8.45 2.12
CA THR A 200 -46.31 -7.75 2.35
C THR A 200 -46.32 -6.35 1.73
N GLU A 201 -47.49 -5.86 1.30
CA GLU A 201 -47.62 -4.48 0.79
C GLU A 201 -47.12 -3.40 1.77
N PRO A 202 -47.39 -3.48 3.09
CA PRO A 202 -46.88 -2.49 4.04
C PRO A 202 -45.35 -2.48 4.14
N GLU A 203 -44.70 -3.66 4.05
CA GLU A 203 -43.24 -3.76 4.10
C GLU A 203 -42.60 -3.15 2.85
N ARG A 204 -43.15 -3.45 1.67
CA ARG A 204 -42.69 -2.86 0.40
C ARG A 204 -42.86 -1.35 0.38
N ALA A 205 -44.03 -0.85 0.81
CA ALA A 205 -44.28 0.59 0.90
C ALA A 205 -43.28 1.31 1.83
N ARG A 206 -42.84 0.65 2.90
CA ARG A 206 -41.83 1.20 3.82
C ARG A 206 -40.45 1.26 3.16
N ILE A 207 -40.05 0.23 2.42
CA ILE A 207 -38.80 0.23 1.65
C ILE A 207 -38.83 1.34 0.60
N ASP A 208 -39.90 1.44 -0.18
CA ASP A 208 -40.04 2.46 -1.23
C ASP A 208 -40.01 3.88 -0.66
N SER A 209 -40.63 4.09 0.51
CA SER A 209 -40.54 5.36 1.23
C SER A 209 -39.11 5.66 1.67
N TRP A 210 -38.38 4.66 2.16
CA TRP A 210 -37.00 4.83 2.60
C TRP A 210 -36.07 5.14 1.42
N ILE A 211 -36.19 4.40 0.31
CA ILE A 211 -35.42 4.62 -0.92
C ILE A 211 -35.65 6.04 -1.44
N ARG A 212 -36.92 6.48 -1.56
CA ARG A 212 -37.24 7.84 -1.99
C ARG A 212 -36.63 8.91 -1.09
N THR A 213 -36.64 8.69 0.23
CA THR A 213 -36.09 9.65 1.20
C THR A 213 -34.57 9.79 1.09
N HIS A 214 -33.87 8.72 0.68
CA HIS A 214 -32.40 8.67 0.64
C HIS A 214 -31.85 8.58 -0.79
N GLN A 215 -32.68 8.90 -1.79
CA GLN A 215 -32.36 8.73 -3.19
C GLN A 215 -31.09 9.50 -3.59
N GLU A 216 -30.94 10.73 -3.12
CA GLU A 216 -29.74 11.55 -3.36
C GLU A 216 -28.45 10.83 -2.97
N VAL A 217 -28.45 10.13 -1.82
CA VAL A 217 -27.28 9.38 -1.35
C VAL A 217 -27.02 8.11 -2.17
N LEU A 218 -28.08 7.45 -2.65
CA LEU A 218 -27.98 6.24 -3.46
C LEU A 218 -27.51 6.52 -4.89
N ASP A 219 -27.91 7.67 -5.43
CA ASP A 219 -27.55 8.12 -6.77
C ASP A 219 -26.13 8.70 -6.79
N TRP A 220 -25.69 9.34 -5.69
CA TRP A 220 -24.36 9.92 -5.55
C TRP A 220 -23.20 8.97 -5.89
N ALA A 221 -23.30 7.69 -5.50
CA ALA A 221 -22.26 6.71 -5.81
C ALA A 221 -22.22 6.35 -7.30
N ALA A 222 -23.38 6.36 -7.98
CA ALA A 222 -23.47 6.12 -9.42
C ALA A 222 -22.90 7.31 -10.22
N ASP A 223 -23.25 8.53 -9.81
CA ASP A 223 -22.76 9.77 -10.42
C ASP A 223 -21.24 9.88 -10.30
N LYS A 224 -20.69 9.61 -9.12
CA LYS A 224 -19.23 9.62 -8.90
C LYS A 224 -18.49 8.56 -9.71
N GLN A 225 -19.14 7.43 -9.99
CA GLN A 225 -18.55 6.40 -10.83
C GLN A 225 -18.51 6.87 -12.29
N LEU A 226 -19.53 7.56 -12.79
CA LEU A 226 -19.57 8.14 -14.14
C LEU A 226 -18.51 9.25 -14.32
N ASP A 227 -18.32 10.12 -13.33
CA ASP A 227 -17.28 11.16 -13.32
C ASP A 227 -15.85 10.62 -13.51
N LEU A 228 -15.59 9.37 -13.14
CA LEU A 228 -14.28 8.73 -13.33
C LEU A 228 -14.02 8.32 -14.80
N TRP A 229 -15.07 8.18 -15.61
CA TRP A 229 -14.99 7.75 -17.02
C TRP A 229 -15.20 8.88 -18.02
N ASP A 230 -15.66 10.06 -17.57
CA ASP A 230 -15.85 11.25 -18.41
C ASP A 230 -14.57 12.09 -18.63
N ASN A 231 -13.38 11.45 -18.63
CA ASN A 231 -12.11 12.06 -19.03
C ASN A 231 -11.59 11.54 -20.37
#